data_AF-A0AA85J5U6-F1
#
_entry.id   AF-A0AA85J5U6-F1
#
_cell.length_a   1.000
_cell.length_b   1.000
_cell.length_c   1.000
_cell.angle_alpha   90.00
_cell.angle_beta   90.00
_cell.angle_gamma   90.00
#
_symmetry.space_group_name_H-M   'P 1'
#
loop_
_entity.id
_entity.type
_entity.pdbx_description
1 polymer ?
#
loop_
_entity_poly.entity_id
_entity_poly.type
_entity_poly.pdbx_seq_one_letter_code
_entity_poly.pdbx_strand_id
1 'polypeptide(L)'
;MCGGVATFIHSKWSISNKVCFKFSNDYIDCITVRCRPKHLSKYKFIYISNVYVSPGCTILDLSMFADEFTAFAAACFENSLSIVTGDFNACDHSFLISLGHDNIINFATRLGKTWI
;
A
#
# COMPACT_ATOMS: atom_id res chain seq x y z
N MET A 1 -13.02 14.97 5.43
CA MET A 1 -11.82 14.95 6.30
C MET A 1 -10.62 15.00 5.38
N CYS A 2 -9.61 15.83 5.65
CA CYS A 2 -8.34 15.78 4.91
C CYS A 2 -7.50 14.63 5.47
N GLY A 3 -7.62 13.46 4.85
CA GLY A 3 -6.72 12.33 5.07
C GLY A 3 -5.47 12.45 4.20
N GLY A 4 -4.52 11.54 4.38
CA GLY A 4 -3.34 11.44 3.52
C GLY A 4 -2.38 10.37 3.98
N VAL A 5 -1.50 9.94 3.09
CA VAL A 5 -0.48 8.93 3.37
C VAL A 5 0.91 9.53 3.42
N ALA A 6 1.74 9.01 4.32
CA ALA A 6 3.15 9.35 4.42
C ALA A 6 3.99 8.09 4.64
N THR A 7 5.24 8.13 4.18
CA THR A 7 6.21 7.06 4.40
C THR A 7 7.48 7.67 4.96
N PHE A 8 7.84 7.31 6.19
CA PHE A 8 9.06 7.77 6.85
C PHE A 8 10.11 6.67 6.76
N ILE A 9 11.26 6.98 6.15
CA ILE A 9 12.36 6.03 6.00
C ILE A 9 13.60 6.62 6.66
N HIS A 10 14.10 5.92 7.66
CA HIS A 10 15.31 6.35 8.35
C HIS A 10 16.52 6.30 7.41
N SER A 11 17.30 7.39 7.32
CA SER A 11 18.44 7.52 6.39
C SER A 11 19.58 6.51 6.63
N LYS A 12 19.61 5.89 7.83
CA LYS A 12 20.52 4.78 8.13
C LYS A 12 20.12 3.46 7.45
N TRP A 13 18.87 3.27 7.03
CA TRP A 13 18.40 1.98 6.49
C TRP A 13 18.40 1.91 4.97
N SER A 14 18.34 3.06 4.31
CA SER A 14 18.28 3.15 2.85
C SER A 14 19.39 4.06 2.29
N ILE A 15 19.97 3.65 1.17
CA ILE A 15 20.96 4.42 0.40
C ILE A 15 20.26 5.56 -0.36
N SER A 16 19.10 5.26 -0.95
CA SER A 16 18.31 6.22 -1.71
C SER A 16 16.84 5.85 -1.70
N ASN A 17 15.99 6.88 -1.73
CA ASN A 17 14.53 6.74 -1.71
C ASN A 17 13.94 7.59 -2.83
N LYS A 18 12.95 7.07 -3.54
CA LYS A 18 12.21 7.82 -4.57
C LYS A 18 10.75 7.41 -4.58
N VAL A 19 9.84 8.38 -4.51
CA VAL A 19 8.42 8.12 -4.82
C VAL A 19 8.31 7.74 -6.29
N CYS A 20 7.82 6.54 -6.57
CA CYS A 20 7.76 5.97 -7.92
C CYS A 20 6.35 5.64 -8.40
N PHE A 21 5.36 5.67 -7.50
CA PHE A 21 3.95 5.58 -7.82
C PHE A 21 3.18 6.52 -6.89
N LYS A 22 2.16 7.17 -7.44
CA LYS A 22 1.20 8.01 -6.73
C LYS A 22 -0.16 7.79 -7.36
N PHE A 23 -1.16 7.60 -6.51
CA PHE A 23 -2.56 7.58 -6.91
C PHE A 23 -3.35 8.39 -5.89
N SER A 24 -4.27 9.23 -6.36
CA SER A 24 -5.11 10.03 -5.48
C SER A 24 -6.44 10.29 -6.18
N ASN A 25 -7.54 9.96 -5.51
CA ASN A 25 -8.90 10.35 -5.88
C ASN A 25 -9.67 10.72 -4.61
N ASP A 26 -10.99 10.93 -4.72
CA ASP A 26 -11.83 11.35 -3.58
C ASP A 26 -11.83 10.36 -2.40
N TYR A 27 -11.47 9.10 -2.63
CA TYR A 27 -11.56 8.02 -1.65
C TYR A 27 -10.24 7.34 -1.33
N ILE A 28 -9.25 7.39 -2.21
CA ILE A 28 -8.03 6.61 -2.12
C ILE A 28 -6.84 7.52 -2.30
N ASP A 29 -5.90 7.45 -1.35
CA ASP A 29 -4.57 8.02 -1.49
C ASP A 29 -3.54 6.91 -1.37
N CYS A 30 -2.63 6.84 -2.34
CA CYS A 30 -1.52 5.88 -2.33
C CYS A 30 -0.22 6.55 -2.75
N ILE A 31 0.84 6.25 -2.02
CA ILE A 31 2.21 6.50 -2.46
C ILE A 31 3.01 5.21 -2.37
N THR A 32 3.83 4.93 -3.38
CA THR A 32 4.88 3.91 -3.30
C THR A 32 6.25 4.55 -3.34
N VAL A 33 7.06 4.22 -2.35
CA VAL A 33 8.47 4.62 -2.29
C VAL A 33 9.35 3.43 -2.63
N ARG A 34 10.18 3.59 -3.66
CA ARG A 34 11.28 2.68 -3.95
C ARG A 34 12.47 3.03 -3.07
N CYS A 35 12.92 2.07 -2.28
CA CYS A 35 14.02 2.17 -1.35
C CYS A 35 15.15 1.25 -1.79
N ARG A 36 16.40 1.72 -1.72
CA ARG A 36 17.59 0.86 -1.89
C ARG A 36 18.17 0.52 -0.52
N PRO A 37 17.94 -0.68 0.04
CA PRO A 37 18.35 -1.01 1.40
C PRO A 37 19.88 -1.03 1.56
N LYS A 38 20.39 -0.64 2.73
CA LYS A 38 21.83 -0.75 3.06
C LYS A 38 22.24 -2.16 3.51
N HIS A 39 21.36 -2.86 4.22
CA HIS A 39 21.70 -4.07 4.97
C HIS A 39 20.96 -5.33 4.48
N LEU A 40 20.12 -5.23 3.45
CA LEU A 40 19.38 -6.36 2.88
C LEU A 40 19.90 -6.64 1.46
N SER A 41 20.97 -7.43 1.36
CA SER A 41 21.63 -7.74 0.08
C SER A 41 20.80 -8.62 -0.86
N LYS A 42 19.84 -9.39 -0.33
CA LYS A 42 18.96 -10.26 -1.11
C LYS A 42 18.09 -9.49 -2.12
N TYR A 43 17.69 -8.26 -1.79
CA TYR A 43 16.77 -7.47 -2.60
C TYR A 43 17.45 -6.20 -3.08
N LYS A 44 17.45 -5.97 -4.40
CA LYS A 44 17.99 -4.73 -4.98
C LYS A 44 17.19 -3.51 -4.55
N PHE A 45 15.87 -3.67 -4.47
CA PHE A 45 14.93 -2.64 -4.06
C PHE A 45 13.87 -3.21 -3.11
N ILE A 46 13.39 -2.33 -2.24
CA ILE A 46 12.19 -2.53 -1.43
C ILE A 46 11.18 -1.47 -1.86
N TYR A 47 9.97 -1.89 -2.21
CA TYR A 47 8.86 -1.00 -2.50
C TYR A 47 7.94 -0.96 -1.30
N ILE A 48 7.70 0.24 -0.76
CA ILE A 48 6.81 0.46 0.37
C ILE A 48 5.64 1.28 -0.15
N SER A 49 4.47 0.65 -0.23
CA SER A 49 3.21 1.27 -0.64
C SER A 49 2.37 1.55 0.58
N ASN A 50 2.07 2.82 0.84
CA ASN A 50 1.13 3.22 1.89
C ASN A 50 -0.18 3.65 1.24
N VAL A 51 -1.27 2.98 1.60
CA VAL A 51 -2.60 3.13 1.02
C VAL A 51 -3.56 3.59 2.12
N TYR A 52 -4.23 4.70 1.88
CA TYR A 52 -5.37 5.15 2.66
C TYR A 52 -6.62 4.97 1.82
N VAL A 53 -7.64 4.33 2.40
CA VAL A 53 -8.96 4.24 1.78
C VAL A 53 -9.99 4.84 2.75
N SER A 54 -10.69 5.87 2.27
CA SER A 54 -11.71 6.57 3.03
C SER A 54 -12.97 5.72 3.16
N PRO A 55 -13.69 5.83 4.30
CA PRO A 55 -15.07 5.36 4.40
C PRO A 55 -15.91 5.94 3.24
N GLY A 56 -16.63 5.08 2.53
CA GLY A 56 -17.43 5.46 1.37
C GLY A 56 -16.82 5.12 0.00
N CYS A 57 -15.56 4.64 -0.04
CA CYS A 57 -14.97 4.08 -1.25
C CYS A 57 -15.87 3.00 -1.85
N THR A 58 -16.23 3.13 -3.11
CA THR A 58 -17.02 2.11 -3.81
C THR A 58 -16.11 1.01 -4.37
N ILE A 59 -16.72 -0.11 -4.77
CA ILE A 59 -16.00 -1.18 -5.47
C ILE A 59 -15.40 -0.67 -6.78
N LEU A 60 -16.06 0.28 -7.46
CA LEU A 60 -15.56 0.85 -8.72
C LEU A 60 -14.30 1.68 -8.50
N ASP A 61 -14.29 2.54 -7.47
CA ASP A 61 -13.12 3.35 -7.12
C ASP A 61 -11.92 2.46 -6.77
N LEU A 62 -12.19 1.37 -6.03
CA LEU A 62 -11.19 0.39 -5.64
C LEU A 62 -10.66 -0.41 -6.83
N SER A 63 -11.53 -0.76 -7.80
CA SER A 63 -11.13 -1.47 -9.02
C SER A 63 -10.19 -0.63 -9.86
N MET A 64 -10.48 0.66 -10.04
CA MET A 64 -9.59 1.56 -10.80
C MET A 64 -8.21 1.63 -10.16
N PHE A 65 -8.17 1.79 -8.84
CA PHE A 65 -6.90 1.77 -8.10
C PHE A 65 -6.18 0.42 -8.22
N ALA A 66 -6.91 -0.70 -8.10
CA ALA A 66 -6.36 -2.04 -8.20
C ALA A 66 -5.71 -2.30 -9.57
N ASP A 67 -6.35 -1.87 -10.66
CA ASP A 67 -5.84 -2.01 -12.03
C ASP A 67 -4.53 -1.23 -12.20
N GLU A 68 -4.49 0.04 -11.81
CA GLU A 68 -3.30 0.88 -11.90
C GLU A 68 -2.15 0.37 -11.02
N PHE A 69 -2.47 -0.04 -9.79
CA PHE A 69 -1.48 -0.57 -8.86
C PHE A 69 -0.92 -1.92 -9.35
N THR A 70 -1.76 -2.78 -9.90
CA THR A 70 -1.36 -4.07 -10.48
C THR A 70 -0.44 -3.89 -11.67
N ALA A 71 -0.76 -2.95 -12.57
CA ALA A 71 0.09 -2.63 -13.71
C ALA A 71 1.48 -2.10 -13.25
N PHE A 72 1.49 -1.22 -12.24
CA PHE A 72 2.73 -0.75 -11.63
C PHE A 72 3.54 -1.88 -10.97
N ALA A 73 2.88 -2.75 -10.20
CA ALA A 73 3.51 -3.87 -9.51
C ALA A 73 4.15 -4.84 -10.50
N ALA A 74 3.43 -5.21 -11.57
CA ALA A 74 3.94 -6.09 -12.63
C ALA A 74 5.20 -5.53 -13.31
N ALA A 75 5.27 -4.21 -13.49
CA ALA A 75 6.43 -3.55 -14.11
C ALA A 75 7.63 -3.38 -13.17
N CYS A 76 7.41 -3.29 -11.86
CA CYS A 76 8.44 -2.83 -10.91
C CYS A 76 8.92 -3.85 -9.88
N PHE A 77 8.10 -4.84 -9.53
CA PHE A 77 8.36 -5.69 -8.36
C PHE A 77 9.22 -6.92 -8.64
N GLU A 78 9.64 -7.13 -9.88
CA GLU A 78 10.52 -8.25 -10.23
C GLU A 78 11.79 -8.26 -9.35
N ASN A 79 12.07 -9.40 -8.70
CA ASN A 79 13.21 -9.60 -7.79
C ASN A 79 13.34 -8.56 -6.66
N SER A 80 12.21 -7.99 -6.23
CA SER A 80 12.15 -6.94 -5.21
C SER A 80 11.27 -7.38 -4.03
N LEU A 81 11.47 -6.75 -2.88
CA LEU A 81 10.56 -6.92 -1.75
C LEU A 81 9.44 -5.87 -1.86
N SER A 82 8.19 -6.29 -1.85
CA SER A 82 7.03 -5.39 -1.80
C SER A 82 6.39 -5.44 -0.42
N ILE A 83 6.17 -4.26 0.16
CA ILE A 83 5.47 -4.06 1.43
C ILE A 83 4.30 -3.14 1.13
N VAL A 84 3.08 -3.60 1.40
CA VAL A 84 1.85 -2.80 1.28
C VAL A 84 1.27 -2.63 2.68
N THR A 85 1.03 -1.39 3.07
CA THR A 85 0.44 -1.03 4.37
C THR A 85 -0.74 -0.11 4.14
N GLY A 86 -1.79 -0.27 4.93
CA GLY A 86 -2.99 0.57 4.83
C GLY A 86 -4.08 0.07 5.76
N ASP A 87 -5.12 0.88 5.91
CA ASP A 87 -6.39 0.44 6.51
C ASP A 87 -7.28 -0.10 5.40
N PHE A 88 -7.38 -1.43 5.32
CA PHE A 88 -8.20 -2.14 4.33
C PHE A 88 -9.47 -2.74 4.95
N ASN A 89 -9.83 -2.37 6.18
CA ASN A 89 -10.88 -3.06 6.93
C ASN A 89 -12.28 -2.86 6.32
N ALA A 90 -12.44 -1.89 5.41
CA ALA A 90 -13.67 -1.59 4.68
C ALA A 90 -13.61 -1.98 3.18
N CYS A 91 -12.56 -2.68 2.71
CA CYS A 91 -12.29 -2.85 1.28
C CYS A 91 -11.94 -4.29 0.89
N ASP A 92 -12.31 -4.67 -0.34
CA ASP A 92 -11.82 -5.92 -0.95
C ASP A 92 -10.34 -5.79 -1.32
N HIS A 93 -9.50 -6.63 -0.71
CA HIS A 93 -8.06 -6.65 -0.92
C HIS A 93 -7.60 -7.86 -1.74
N SER A 94 -8.51 -8.52 -2.47
CA SER A 94 -8.23 -9.65 -3.35
C SER A 94 -7.11 -9.37 -4.37
N PHE A 95 -7.01 -8.13 -4.85
CA PHE A 95 -5.92 -7.72 -5.76
C PHE A 95 -4.54 -7.88 -5.11
N LEU A 96 -4.38 -7.62 -3.81
CA LEU A 96 -3.11 -7.82 -3.10
C LEU A 96 -2.74 -9.31 -3.01
N ILE A 97 -3.73 -10.18 -2.83
CA ILE A 97 -3.51 -11.64 -2.84
C ILE A 97 -3.02 -12.08 -4.21
N SER A 98 -3.61 -11.57 -5.29
CA SER A 98 -3.18 -11.87 -6.66
C SER A 98 -1.74 -11.41 -6.96
N LEU A 99 -1.25 -10.41 -6.23
CA LEU A 99 0.13 -9.92 -6.27
C LEU A 99 1.09 -10.70 -5.35
N GLY A 100 0.62 -11.77 -4.69
CA GLY A 100 1.43 -12.62 -3.82
C GLY A 100 1.64 -12.08 -2.40
N HIS A 101 0.76 -11.20 -1.92
CA HIS A 101 0.81 -10.72 -0.53
C HIS A 101 0.03 -11.66 0.40
N ASP A 102 0.77 -12.41 1.23
CA ASP A 102 0.19 -13.49 2.05
C ASP A 102 -0.26 -13.05 3.46
N ASN A 103 0.34 -11.99 4.02
CA ASN A 103 0.10 -11.55 5.40
C ASN A 103 -0.93 -10.42 5.48
N ILE A 104 -2.11 -10.62 4.90
CA ILE A 104 -3.18 -9.62 4.95
C ILE A 104 -3.92 -9.74 6.28
N ILE A 105 -3.66 -8.81 7.19
CA ILE A 105 -4.32 -8.78 8.49
C ILE A 105 -5.55 -7.89 8.40
N ASN A 106 -6.73 -8.51 8.39
CA ASN A 106 -8.01 -7.83 8.54
C ASN A 106 -8.31 -7.71 10.04
N PHE A 107 -8.03 -6.55 10.62
CA PHE A 107 -8.49 -6.26 11.97
C PHE A 107 -9.95 -5.82 11.85
N ALA A 108 -10.88 -6.42 12.58
CA ALA A 108 -12.24 -5.91 12.65
C ALA A 108 -12.26 -4.54 13.37
N THR A 109 -11.86 -3.47 12.71
CA THR A 109 -11.91 -2.13 13.27
C THR A 109 -13.32 -1.58 13.08
N ARG A 110 -14.14 -1.86 14.11
CA ARG A 110 -15.40 -1.20 14.47
C ARG A 110 -16.65 -1.64 13.70
N LEU A 111 -17.35 -2.62 14.27
CA LEU A 111 -18.81 -2.61 14.50
C LEU A 111 -19.11 -3.63 15.61
N GLY A 112 -18.89 -3.25 16.87
CA GLY A 112 -19.08 -4.15 18.01
C GLY A 112 -18.89 -3.55 19.41
N LYS A 113 -18.95 -2.22 19.53
CA LYS A 113 -19.14 -1.56 20.84
C LYS A 113 -20.42 -0.75 20.79
N THR A 114 -21.55 -1.46 20.91
CA THR A 114 -22.75 -0.89 21.51
C THR A 114 -22.39 -0.53 22.95
N TRP A 115 -22.47 0.76 23.26
CA TRP A 115 -22.54 1.20 24.64
C TRP A 115 -23.90 0.74 25.21
N ILE A 116 -23.87 -0.24 26.10
CA ILE A 116 -24.83 -0.45 27.20
C ILE A 116 -24.00 -0.77 28.43
#